data_AF-A0A3M2ADE9-F1
#
_entry.id   AF-A0A3M2ADE9-F1
#
_cell.length_a   1.000
_cell.length_b   1.000
_cell.length_c   1.000
_cell.angle_alpha   90.00
_cell.angle_beta   90.00
_cell.angle_gamma   90.00
#
_symmetry.space_group_name_H-M   'P 1'
#
loop_
_entity.id
_entity.type
_entity.pdbx_description
1 polymer ?
#
loop_
_entity_poly.entity_id
_entity_poly.type
_entity_poly.pdbx_seq_one_letter_code
_entity_poly.pdbx_strand_id
1 'polypeptide(L)'
;MSNSENPTPLDNLENIGEDVIKRLLELIEKTREDAYSCEEAYALLDEYVELVAGNEAAAQVMPLVERHLDLCPDCREKFEVLLQILQSDEGERP
;
A
#
# COMPACT_ATOMS: atom_id res chain seq x y z
N MET A 1 17.27 -49.71 3.05
CA MET A 1 17.67 -48.30 3.14
C MET A 1 16.39 -47.50 3.10
N SER A 2 15.85 -47.13 4.26
CA SER A 2 14.55 -46.45 4.36
C SER A 2 14.83 -44.94 4.32
N ASN A 3 14.45 -44.28 3.24
CA ASN A 3 14.50 -42.82 3.15
C ASN A 3 13.41 -42.27 4.07
N SER A 4 13.82 -41.72 5.20
CA SER A 4 12.97 -40.91 6.07
C SER A 4 12.95 -39.50 5.49
N GLU A 5 12.12 -39.26 4.48
CA GLU A 5 11.78 -37.90 4.06
C GLU A 5 10.93 -37.28 5.18
N ASN A 6 11.56 -36.47 6.02
CA ASN A 6 10.84 -35.67 7.01
C ASN A 6 10.07 -34.59 6.22
N PRO A 7 8.74 -34.47 6.38
CA PRO A 7 7.99 -33.43 5.69
C PRO A 7 8.55 -32.07 6.09
N THR A 8 8.79 -31.23 5.09
CA THR A 8 9.22 -29.84 5.28
C THR A 8 8.12 -29.05 5.98
N PRO A 9 8.44 -27.97 6.72
CA PRO A 9 7.43 -27.16 7.41
C PRO A 9 6.32 -26.60 6.51
N LEU A 10 6.55 -26.56 5.19
CA LEU A 10 5.60 -26.11 4.17
C LEU A 10 4.58 -27.19 3.78
N ASP A 11 4.83 -28.46 4.10
CA ASP A 11 3.91 -29.58 3.81
C ASP A 11 2.67 -29.58 4.72
N ASN A 12 2.68 -28.78 5.80
CA ASN A 12 1.55 -28.60 6.73
C ASN A 12 0.72 -27.34 6.44
N LEU A 13 0.91 -26.69 5.28
CA LEU A 13 0.12 -25.52 4.86
C LEU A 13 -1.24 -25.89 4.25
N GLU A 14 -1.68 -27.14 4.42
CA GLU A 14 -3.03 -27.54 4.03
C GLU A 14 -4.03 -26.82 4.96
N ASN A 15 -4.65 -25.76 4.42
CA ASN A 15 -5.74 -24.97 5.00
C ASN A 15 -5.36 -23.67 5.76
N ILE A 16 -4.32 -22.96 5.34
CA ILE A 16 -4.20 -21.52 5.69
C ILE A 16 -5.18 -20.73 4.81
N GLY A 17 -6.22 -20.17 5.43
CA GLY A 17 -7.19 -19.33 4.74
C GLY A 17 -6.57 -18.07 4.13
N GLU A 18 -7.10 -17.63 2.98
CA GLU A 18 -6.62 -16.46 2.23
C GLU A 18 -6.45 -15.21 3.11
N ASP A 19 -7.38 -14.98 4.04
CA ASP A 19 -7.34 -13.85 4.97
C ASP A 19 -6.15 -13.90 5.92
N VAL A 20 -5.75 -15.11 6.35
CA VAL A 20 -4.58 -15.30 7.22
C VAL A 20 -3.30 -14.99 6.43
N ILE A 21 -3.25 -15.40 5.16
CA ILE A 21 -2.12 -15.09 4.27
C ILE A 21 -2.04 -13.59 4.03
N LYS A 22 -3.15 -12.93 3.68
CA LYS A 22 -3.22 -11.46 3.50
C LYS A 22 -2.75 -10.74 4.75
N ARG A 23 -3.27 -11.12 5.92
CA ARG A 23 -2.89 -10.51 7.19
C ARG A 23 -1.42 -10.71 7.51
N LEU A 24 -0.85 -11.88 7.23
CA LEU A 24 0.57 -12.13 7.43
C LEU A 24 1.44 -11.26 6.50
N LEU A 25 1.06 -11.15 5.23
CA LEU A 25 1.76 -10.29 4.26
C LEU A 25 1.71 -8.82 4.67
N GLU A 26 0.54 -8.32 5.10
CA GLU A 26 0.39 -6.96 5.65
C GLU A 26 1.30 -6.72 6.87
N LEU A 27 1.44 -7.71 7.76
CA LEU A 27 2.30 -7.60 8.94
C LEU A 27 3.78 -7.58 8.57
N ILE A 28 4.20 -8.40 7.60
CA ILE A 28 5.57 -8.42 7.10
C ILE A 28 5.90 -7.07 6.45
N GLU A 29 4.99 -6.55 5.62
CA GLU A 29 5.21 -5.30 4.91
C GLU A 29 5.35 -4.10 5.87
N LYS A 30 4.61 -4.11 6.99
CA LYS A 30 4.71 -3.11 8.07
C LYS A 30 6.00 -3.18 8.89
N THR A 31 6.79 -4.24 8.75
CA THR A 31 8.07 -4.41 9.48
C THR A 31 9.29 -3.99 8.67
N ARG A 32 9.10 -3.57 7.42
CA ARG A 32 10.19 -3.05 6.61
C ARG A 32 10.63 -1.69 7.17
N GLU A 33 11.95 -1.49 7.24
CA GLU A 33 12.53 -0.23 7.73
C GLU A 33 12.19 0.98 6.85
N ASP A 34 11.80 0.75 5.59
CA ASP A 34 11.42 1.79 4.62
C ASP A 34 9.91 2.00 4.49
N ALA A 35 9.08 1.30 5.28
CA ALA A 35 7.63 1.45 5.22
C ALA A 35 7.20 2.74 5.93
N TYR A 36 6.45 3.59 5.22
CA TYR A 36 5.80 4.75 5.86
C TYR A 36 4.70 4.31 6.81
N SER A 37 4.70 4.90 7.99
CA SER A 37 3.54 4.99 8.86
C SER A 37 2.44 5.82 8.21
N CYS A 38 1.21 5.73 8.73
CA CYS A 38 0.10 6.54 8.24
C CYS A 38 0.39 8.05 8.38
N GLU A 39 1.11 8.46 9.43
CA GLU A 39 1.45 9.88 9.66
C GLU A 39 2.47 10.38 8.62
N GLU A 40 3.50 9.58 8.32
CA GLU A 40 4.49 9.92 7.29
C GLU A 40 3.88 9.95 5.89
N ALA A 41 3.03 8.97 5.57
CA ALA A 41 2.31 8.95 4.29
C ALA A 41 1.36 10.16 4.18
N TYR A 42 0.67 10.51 5.26
CA TYR A 42 -0.25 11.65 5.28
C TYR A 42 0.48 12.99 5.09
N ALA A 43 1.66 13.16 5.69
CA ALA A 43 2.48 14.37 5.52
C ALA A 43 2.95 14.61 4.08
N LEU A 44 3.02 13.54 3.27
CA LEU A 44 3.42 13.56 1.87
C LEU A 44 2.23 13.47 0.90
N LEU A 45 1.01 13.34 1.44
CA LEU A 45 -0.16 13.01 0.64
C LEU A 45 -0.58 14.16 -0.26
N ASP A 46 -0.46 15.40 0.21
CA ASP A 46 -0.78 16.59 -0.57
C ASP A 46 0.09 16.68 -1.84
N GLU A 47 1.41 16.52 -1.69
CA GLU A 47 2.37 16.50 -2.81
C GLU A 47 2.07 15.33 -3.77
N TYR A 48 1.77 14.16 -3.23
CA TYR A 48 1.41 13.00 -4.04
C TYR A 48 0.17 13.24 -4.91
N VAL A 49 -0.87 13.85 -4.33
CA VAL A 49 -2.12 14.17 -5.04
C VAL A 49 -1.87 15.19 -6.15
N GLU A 50 -1.03 16.20 -5.92
CA GLU A 50 -0.64 17.17 -6.95
C GLU A 50 0.06 16.50 -8.14
N LEU A 51 1.01 15.60 -7.88
CA LEU A 51 1.70 14.84 -8.94
C LEU A 51 0.72 13.98 -9.75
N VAL A 52 -0.24 13.33 -9.09
CA VAL A 52 -1.27 12.52 -9.78
C VAL A 52 -2.19 13.43 -10.62
N ALA A 53 -2.64 14.55 -10.08
CA ALA A 53 -3.49 15.50 -10.79
C ALA A 53 -2.79 16.10 -12.02
N GLY A 54 -1.49 16.39 -11.91
CA GLY A 54 -0.63 16.86 -13.01
C GLY A 54 -0.32 15.82 -14.09
N ASN A 55 -0.85 14.59 -13.97
CA ASN A 55 -0.54 13.45 -14.84
C ASN A 55 0.98 13.13 -14.86
N GLU A 56 1.67 13.43 -13.76
CA GLU A 56 3.05 13.05 -13.54
C GLU A 56 3.14 11.61 -13.04
N ALA A 57 4.31 11.01 -13.16
CA ALA A 57 4.53 9.62 -12.72
C ALA A 57 4.66 9.53 -11.19
N ALA A 58 3.63 9.94 -10.44
CA ALA A 58 3.62 10.03 -8.97
C ALA A 58 4.10 8.72 -8.31
N ALA A 59 3.61 7.56 -8.78
CA ALA A 59 4.05 6.25 -8.29
C ALA A 59 5.54 5.94 -8.55
N GLN A 60 6.17 6.57 -9.54
CA GLN A 60 7.62 6.46 -9.79
C GLN A 60 8.42 7.44 -8.93
N VAL A 61 7.89 8.64 -8.68
CA VAL A 61 8.54 9.70 -7.89
C VAL A 61 8.45 9.39 -6.39
N MET A 62 7.30 8.91 -5.94
CA MET A 62 6.98 8.66 -4.53
C MET A 62 6.46 7.22 -4.32
N PRO A 63 7.26 6.18 -4.64
CA PRO A 63 6.80 4.78 -4.63
C PRO A 63 6.40 4.28 -3.24
N LEU A 64 6.93 4.87 -2.17
CA LEU A 64 6.59 4.50 -0.79
C LEU A 64 5.21 5.01 -0.36
N VAL A 65 4.79 6.18 -0.87
CA VAL A 65 3.43 6.69 -0.65
C VAL A 65 2.43 5.80 -1.37
N GLU A 66 2.67 5.51 -2.65
CA GLU A 66 1.79 4.62 -3.43
C GLU A 66 1.62 3.25 -2.76
N ARG A 67 2.75 2.65 -2.33
CA ARG A 67 2.72 1.37 -1.60
C ARG A 67 1.90 1.46 -0.31
N HIS A 68 1.99 2.56 0.44
CA HIS A 68 1.20 2.72 1.65
C HIS A 68 -0.30 2.78 1.32
N LEU A 69 -0.69 3.48 0.25
CA LEU A 69 -2.08 3.55 -0.19
C LEU A 69 -2.62 2.20 -0.69
N ASP A 70 -1.77 1.32 -1.22
CA ASP A 70 -2.14 -0.07 -1.58
C ASP A 70 -2.48 -0.92 -0.34
N LEU A 71 -1.88 -0.61 0.81
CA LEU A 71 -1.97 -1.41 2.03
C LEU A 71 -2.91 -0.80 3.08
N CYS A 72 -3.21 0.49 2.99
CA CYS A 72 -4.00 1.23 3.96
C CYS A 72 -5.26 1.85 3.31
N PRO A 73 -6.43 1.20 3.47
CA PRO A 73 -7.70 1.71 2.95
C PRO A 73 -8.01 3.13 3.44
N ASP A 74 -7.74 3.43 4.70
CA ASP A 74 -8.02 4.74 5.30
C ASP A 74 -7.20 5.86 4.63
N CYS A 75 -5.93 5.60 4.27
CA CYS A 75 -5.11 6.58 3.57
C CYS A 75 -5.52 6.69 2.09
N ARG A 76 -5.95 5.58 1.47
CA ARG A 76 -6.51 5.59 0.11
C ARG A 76 -7.76 6.45 0.03
N GLU A 77 -8.70 6.30 0.96
CA GLU A 77 -9.93 7.10 0.98
C GLU A 77 -9.61 8.60 1.06
N LYS A 78 -8.68 8.98 1.94
CA LYS A 78 -8.24 10.38 2.06
C LYS A 78 -7.60 10.90 0.78
N PHE A 79 -6.74 10.11 0.15
CA PHE A 79 -6.15 10.43 -1.15
C PHE A 79 -7.21 10.71 -2.21
N GLU A 80 -8.21 9.83 -2.33
CA GLU A 80 -9.29 9.96 -3.31
C GLU A 80 -10.12 11.22 -3.08
N VAL A 81 -10.41 11.56 -1.83
CA VAL A 81 -11.10 12.81 -1.46
C VAL A 81 -10.27 14.04 -1.86
N LEU A 82 -8.97 14.06 -1.55
CA LEU A 82 -8.09 15.18 -1.92
C LEU A 82 -7.99 15.34 -3.44
N LEU A 83 -7.85 14.23 -4.17
CA LEU A 83 -7.80 14.23 -5.63
C LEU A 83 -9.10 14.74 -6.25
N GLN A 84 -10.25 14.32 -5.71
CA GLN A 84 -11.55 14.80 -6.17
C GLN A 84 -11.70 16.31 -5.94
N ILE A 85 -11.23 16.82 -4.80
CA ILE A 85 -11.25 18.27 -4.51
C ILE A 85 -10.42 19.02 -5.55
N LEU A 86 -9.17 18.61 -5.81
CA LEU A 86 -8.32 19.27 -6.81
C LEU A 86 -8.94 19.25 -8.21
N GLN A 87 -9.47 18.10 -8.64
CA GLN A 87 -10.11 17.97 -9.95
C GLN A 87 -11.40 18.80 -10.07
N SER A 88 -12.09 19.04 -8.94
CA SER A 88 -13.27 19.90 -8.90
C SER A 88 -12.90 21.39 -8.90
N ASP A 89 -11.81 21.77 -8.24
CA ASP A 89 -11.33 23.15 -8.14
C ASP A 89 -10.67 23.63 -9.46
N GLU A 90 -10.06 22.74 -10.23
CA GLU A 90 -9.55 23.02 -11.59
C GLU A 90 -10.67 23.40 -12.60
N GLY A 91 -11.93 23.07 -12.30
CA GLY A 91 -13.09 23.48 -13.10
C GLY A 91 -13.57 24.93 -12.86
N GLU A 92 -13.11 25.59 -11.80
CA GLU A 92 -13.64 26.87 -11.32
C GLU A 92 -12.58 28.00 -11.29
N ARG A 93 -11.40 27.79 -11.90
CA ARG A 93 -10.34 28.82 -11.93
C ARG A 93 -10.68 29.93 -12.95
N PRO A 94 -10.92 31.20 -12.52
CA PRO A 94 -11.12 32.34 -13.43
C PRO A 94 -9.86 32.73 -14.20
#